data_AF-A0A4R5ACP3-F1
#
_entry.id   AF-A0A4R5ACP3-F1
#
_cell.length_a   1.000
_cell.length_b   1.000
_cell.length_c   1.000
_cell.angle_alpha   90.00
_cell.angle_beta   90.00
_cell.angle_gamma   90.00
#
_symmetry.space_group_name_H-M   'P 1'
#
loop_
_entity.id
_entity.type
_entity.pdbx_description
1 polymer ?
#
loop_
_entity_poly.entity_id
_entity_poly.type
_entity_poly.pdbx_seq_one_letter_code
_entity_poly.pdbx_strand_id
1 'polypeptide(L)'
;MTGPEHYRAAKRLTDQAAILTPPDEFAEAIGAQQRSYRVTFQRIGRTGGRDGTAPPEPLVARVLNADVLADRIYQYARPFLRSRDVEVAVNLDEMRGLILCGCNNGGTFTIESLDEATGGAR
;
A
#
# COMPACT_ATOMS: atom_id res chain seq x y z
N MET A 1 -28.84 -19.11 -58.18
CA MET A 1 -29.61 -19.61 -57.01
C MET A 1 -29.12 -18.81 -55.81
N THR A 2 -29.98 -17.93 -55.33
CA THR A 2 -29.71 -16.77 -54.50
C THR A 2 -29.71 -17.18 -53.02
N GLY A 3 -28.57 -17.08 -52.35
CA GLY A 3 -28.49 -17.18 -50.89
C GLY A 3 -28.91 -15.85 -50.25
N PRO A 4 -29.74 -15.83 -49.20
CA PRO A 4 -30.27 -14.59 -48.66
C PRO A 4 -29.21 -13.83 -47.87
N GLU A 5 -28.93 -12.63 -48.36
CA GLU A 5 -28.45 -11.51 -47.56
C GLU A 5 -29.48 -11.18 -46.45
N HIS A 6 -29.02 -10.42 -45.46
CA HIS A 6 -29.79 -9.78 -44.37
C HIS A 6 -29.97 -10.57 -43.07
N TYR A 7 -28.97 -10.48 -42.18
CA TYR A 7 -29.27 -10.07 -40.81
C TYR A 7 -28.30 -8.98 -40.35
N ARG A 8 -28.81 -7.74 -40.45
CA ARG A 8 -28.25 -6.52 -39.88
C ARG A 8 -27.91 -6.71 -38.40
N ALA A 9 -26.77 -6.15 -38.01
CA ALA A 9 -26.56 -5.42 -36.75
C ALA A 9 -27.21 -6.04 -35.49
N ALA A 10 -26.59 -7.07 -34.93
CA ALA A 10 -26.78 -7.39 -33.52
C ALA A 10 -26.05 -6.31 -32.68
N LYS A 11 -26.83 -5.27 -32.35
CA LYS A 11 -26.79 -4.47 -31.12
C LYS A 11 -25.41 -4.32 -30.43
N ARG A 12 -24.79 -3.17 -30.73
CA ARG A 12 -24.04 -2.41 -29.72
C ARG A 12 -24.93 -2.14 -28.49
N LEU A 13 -24.27 -1.89 -27.36
CA LEU A 13 -24.80 -1.43 -26.06
C LEU A 13 -25.58 -2.47 -25.23
N THR A 14 -24.85 -3.18 -24.39
CA THR A 14 -25.24 -3.27 -22.96
C THR A 14 -23.97 -3.15 -22.10
N ASP A 15 -23.19 -2.12 -22.44
CA ASP A 15 -22.23 -1.46 -21.56
C ASP A 15 -23.07 -0.46 -20.75
N GLN A 16 -23.59 -0.86 -19.58
CA GLN A 16 -24.19 0.03 -18.54
C GLN A 16 -24.84 -0.72 -17.35
N ALA A 17 -24.20 -1.78 -16.84
CA ALA A 17 -24.59 -2.34 -15.54
C ALA A 17 -23.41 -2.94 -14.77
N ALA A 18 -22.18 -2.47 -15.01
CA ALA A 18 -21.16 -2.44 -13.97
C ALA A 18 -21.58 -1.31 -13.02
N ILE A 19 -22.62 -1.62 -12.25
CA ILE A 19 -23.14 -0.84 -11.15
C ILE A 19 -21.93 -0.47 -10.30
N LEU A 20 -21.76 0.83 -10.12
CA LEU A 20 -20.91 1.45 -9.13
C LEU A 20 -21.06 0.66 -7.83
N THR A 21 -20.18 -0.30 -7.59
CA THR A 21 -19.99 -0.78 -6.23
C THR A 21 -19.18 0.34 -5.60
N PRO A 22 -19.75 1.14 -4.68
CA PRO A 22 -18.93 2.03 -3.89
C PRO A 22 -17.83 1.15 -3.25
N PRO A 23 -16.57 1.60 -3.20
CA PRO A 23 -15.47 0.80 -2.65
C PRO A 23 -15.68 0.41 -1.17
N ASP A 24 -16.72 0.92 -0.53
CA ASP A 24 -17.14 0.63 0.84
C ASP A 24 -17.85 -0.73 0.99
N GLU A 25 -18.65 -1.19 0.03
CA GLU A 25 -19.47 -2.42 0.22
C GLU A 25 -18.69 -3.74 0.08
N PHE A 26 -17.52 -3.72 -0.55
CA PHE A 26 -16.58 -4.85 -0.49
C PHE A 26 -15.80 -4.92 0.84
N ALA A 27 -15.85 -3.87 1.67
CA ALA A 27 -15.18 -3.86 2.97
C ALA A 27 -15.92 -4.70 4.03
N GLU A 28 -17.20 -5.01 3.83
CA GLU A 28 -17.99 -5.79 4.81
C GLU A 28 -17.88 -7.31 4.65
N ALA A 29 -17.32 -7.81 3.54
CA ALA A 29 -17.29 -9.26 3.27
C ALA A 29 -16.10 -10.01 3.89
N ILE A 30 -15.14 -9.32 4.53
CA ILE A 30 -14.03 -9.94 5.25
C ILE A 30 -13.89 -9.16 6.56
N GLY A 31 -14.03 -9.81 7.72
CA GLY A 31 -13.83 -9.19 9.04
C GLY A 31 -12.40 -8.70 9.33
N ALA A 32 -11.65 -8.30 8.31
CA ALA A 32 -10.36 -7.64 8.41
C ALA A 32 -10.59 -6.19 8.86
N GLN A 33 -10.45 -5.96 10.16
CA GLN A 33 -10.45 -4.61 10.71
C GLN A 33 -9.27 -3.83 10.12
N GLN A 34 -9.56 -2.77 9.39
CA GLN A 34 -8.53 -1.82 8.93
C GLN A 34 -7.87 -1.16 10.13
N ARG A 35 -6.56 -1.36 10.29
CA ARG A 35 -5.77 -0.74 11.36
C ARG A 35 -4.96 0.42 10.82
N SER A 36 -4.89 1.49 11.62
CA SER A 36 -4.10 2.67 11.31
C SER A 36 -2.71 2.52 11.91
N TYR A 37 -1.68 2.66 11.07
CA TYR A 37 -0.28 2.60 11.50
C TYR A 37 0.46 3.88 11.13
N ARG A 38 1.34 4.30 12.04
CA ARG A 38 2.36 5.32 11.82
C ARG A 38 3.70 4.63 11.63
N VAL A 39 4.31 4.81 10.48
CA VAL A 39 5.63 4.28 10.13
C VAL A 39 6.63 5.42 10.22
N THR A 40 7.55 5.33 11.18
CA THR A 40 8.61 6.32 11.37
C THR A 40 9.91 5.76 10.82
N PHE A 41 10.47 6.45 9.84
CA PHE A 41 11.70 6.05 9.18
C PHE A 41 12.91 6.62 9.92
N GLN A 42 13.79 5.74 10.38
CA GLN A 42 15.07 6.16 10.96
C GLN A 42 16.05 6.52 9.86
N ARG A 43 16.01 5.76 8.75
CA ARG A 43 16.85 5.97 7.58
C ARG A 43 16.18 5.40 6.34
N ILE A 44 16.25 6.14 5.22
CA ILE A 44 15.90 5.63 3.88
C ILE A 44 16.98 6.06 2.88
N GLY A 45 17.62 5.09 2.25
CA GLY A 45 18.63 5.27 1.21
C GLY A 45 19.85 6.06 1.68
N ARG A 46 20.41 6.82 0.74
CA ARG A 46 21.48 7.81 1.00
C ARG A 46 20.90 9.18 1.37
N THR A 47 19.69 9.48 0.92
CA THR A 47 19.10 10.82 0.99
C THR A 47 18.28 11.06 2.27
N GLY A 48 17.85 10.02 2.98
CA GLY A 48 17.10 10.15 4.23
C GLY A 48 17.93 9.68 5.43
N GLY A 49 18.74 10.55 6.02
CA GLY A 49 19.34 10.33 7.35
C GLY A 49 20.80 9.87 7.43
N ARG A 50 21.49 9.56 6.32
CA ARG A 50 22.91 9.11 6.37
C ARG A 50 23.93 10.26 6.38
N ASP A 51 23.69 11.32 5.62
CA ASP A 51 24.64 12.43 5.39
C ASP A 51 24.15 13.75 6.03
N GLY A 52 23.52 13.68 7.20
CA GLY A 52 22.96 14.85 7.89
C GLY A 52 21.67 15.40 7.26
N THR A 53 21.15 14.72 6.24
CA THR A 53 19.85 15.03 5.64
C THR A 53 18.73 14.60 6.57
N ALA A 54 17.69 15.43 6.71
CA ALA A 54 16.56 15.12 7.58
C ALA A 54 15.95 13.76 7.24
N PRO A 55 15.57 12.95 8.26
CA PRO A 55 14.80 11.74 8.01
C PRO A 55 13.48 12.12 7.32
N PRO A 56 12.96 11.25 6.43
CA PRO A 56 11.70 11.49 5.76
C PRO A 56 10.55 11.53 6.77
N GLU A 57 9.48 12.24 6.41
CA GLU A 57 8.29 12.36 7.24
C GLU A 57 7.68 10.99 7.53
N PRO A 58 7.12 10.78 8.74
CA PRO A 58 6.49 9.52 9.08
C PRO A 58 5.27 9.26 8.19
N LEU A 59 5.19 8.07 7.62
CA LEU A 59 4.07 7.64 6.78
C LEU A 59 2.93 7.16 7.69
N VAL A 60 1.76 7.77 7.58
CA VAL A 60 0.54 7.26 8.22
C VAL A 60 -0.29 6.54 7.17
N ALA A 61 -0.55 5.25 7.40
CA ALA A 61 -1.31 4.43 6.46
C ALA A 61 -2.34 3.58 7.21
N ARG A 62 -3.56 3.57 6.69
CA ARG A 62 -4.62 2.67 7.13
C ARG A 62 -4.67 1.47 6.21
N VAL A 63 -4.46 0.28 6.77
CA VAL A 63 -4.23 -0.95 6.00
C VAL A 63 -4.91 -2.15 6.66
N LEU A 64 -5.19 -3.17 5.85
CA LEU A 64 -5.84 -4.40 6.27
C LEU A 64 -4.84 -5.44 6.80
N ASN A 65 -3.62 -5.46 6.25
CA ASN A 65 -2.60 -6.47 6.53
C ASN A 65 -1.18 -5.92 6.31
N ALA A 66 -0.18 -6.72 6.69
CA ALA A 66 1.24 -6.37 6.57
C ALA A 66 1.69 -6.18 5.11
N ASP A 67 1.16 -6.97 4.17
CA ASP A 67 1.50 -6.87 2.74
C ASP A 67 1.10 -5.52 2.14
N VAL A 68 -0.12 -5.04 2.45
CA VAL A 68 -0.58 -3.72 2.01
C VAL A 68 0.24 -2.61 2.69
N LEU A 69 0.67 -2.80 3.95
CA LEU A 69 1.59 -1.87 4.60
C LEU A 69 2.95 -1.84 3.90
N ALA A 70 3.50 -3.00 3.55
CA ALA A 70 4.77 -3.14 2.86
C ALA A 70 4.73 -2.46 1.48
N ASP A 71 3.64 -2.63 0.71
CA ASP A 71 3.46 -1.95 -0.58
C ASP A 71 3.41 -0.43 -0.40
N ARG A 72 2.65 0.08 0.59
CA ARG A 72 2.60 1.52 0.89
C ARG A 72 3.96 2.07 1.26
N ILE A 73 4.71 1.35 2.10
CA ILE A 73 6.08 1.71 2.47
C ILE A 73 6.99 1.68 1.24
N TYR A 74 6.86 0.68 0.37
CA TYR A 74 7.64 0.58 -0.86
C TYR A 74 7.38 1.79 -1.77
N GLN A 75 6.12 2.13 -2.03
CA GLN A 75 5.74 3.28 -2.87
C GLN A 75 6.29 4.59 -2.29
N TYR A 76 6.20 4.75 -0.96
CA TYR A 76 6.73 5.92 -0.26
C TYR A 76 8.25 5.99 -0.28
N ALA A 77 8.94 4.86 -0.05
CA ALA A 77 10.39 4.78 -0.01
C ALA A 77 11.03 4.90 -1.41
N ARG A 78 10.31 4.49 -2.46
CA ARG A 78 10.80 4.44 -3.84
C ARG A 78 11.52 5.70 -4.34
N PRO A 79 10.98 6.93 -4.19
CA PRO A 79 11.68 8.15 -4.62
C PRO A 79 13.02 8.40 -3.90
N PHE A 80 13.20 7.83 -2.71
CA PHE A 80 14.44 7.97 -1.93
C PHE A 80 15.49 6.91 -2.26
N LEU A 81 15.12 5.89 -3.03
CA LEU A 81 15.98 4.75 -3.36
C LEU A 81 16.41 4.82 -4.83
N ARG A 82 17.72 4.70 -5.07
CA ARG A 82 18.28 4.59 -6.43
C ARG A 82 18.26 3.16 -6.98
N SER A 83 18.23 2.17 -6.09
CA SER A 83 18.24 0.76 -6.49
C SER A 83 16.92 0.39 -7.17
N ARG A 84 17.00 -0.40 -8.23
CA ARG A 84 15.81 -0.93 -8.91
C ARG A 84 15.20 -2.09 -8.12
N ASP A 85 16.07 -2.90 -7.54
CA ASP A 85 15.75 -4.04 -6.69
C ASP A 85 15.56 -3.54 -5.25
N VAL A 86 14.32 -3.53 -4.78
CA VAL A 86 13.93 -3.05 -3.46
C VAL A 86 12.91 -4.02 -2.89
N GLU A 87 13.16 -4.47 -1.66
CA GLU A 87 12.28 -5.34 -0.91
C GLU A 87 11.98 -4.69 0.45
N VAL A 88 10.73 -4.80 0.92
CA VAL A 88 10.29 -4.24 2.19
C VAL A 88 9.81 -5.39 3.07
N ALA A 89 10.51 -5.62 4.17
CA ALA A 89 10.12 -6.60 5.17
C ALA A 89 9.47 -5.86 6.35
N VAL A 90 8.23 -6.22 6.64
CA VAL A 90 7.42 -5.67 7.74
C VAL A 90 7.21 -6.75 8.78
N ASN A 91 7.61 -6.48 10.03
CA ASN A 91 7.28 -7.30 11.18
C ASN A 91 6.31 -6.54 12.09
N LEU A 92 5.03 -6.93 12.06
CA LEU A 92 4.00 -6.35 12.93
C LEU A 92 4.08 -6.84 14.38
N ASP A 93 4.74 -7.96 14.65
CA ASP A 93 4.94 -8.48 16.02
C ASP A 93 5.98 -7.64 16.76
N GLU A 94 7.10 -7.36 16.10
CA GLU A 94 8.17 -6.50 16.62
C GLU A 94 7.91 -5.00 16.39
N MET A 95 6.82 -4.65 15.70
CA MET A 95 6.46 -3.28 15.30
C MET A 95 7.63 -2.55 14.60
N ARG A 96 8.33 -3.26 13.73
CA ARG A 96 9.54 -2.79 13.03
C ARG A 96 9.60 -3.35 11.63
N GLY A 97 10.42 -2.73 10.80
CA GLY A 97 10.74 -3.32 9.52
C GLY A 97 12.00 -2.76 8.91
N LEU A 98 12.39 -3.39 7.81
CA LEU A 98 13.60 -3.06 7.08
C LEU A 98 13.29 -2.93 5.59
N ILE A 99 14.06 -2.04 4.95
CA ILE A 99 14.08 -1.85 3.52
C ILE A 99 15.39 -2.43 3.01
N LEU A 100 15.30 -3.43 2.15
CA LEU A 100 16.43 -4.05 1.48
C LEU A 100 16.55 -3.48 0.07
N CYS A 101 17.78 -3.28 -0.39
CA CYS A 101 18.10 -2.83 -1.74
C CYS A 101 19.12 -3.81 -2.33
N GLY A 102 18.64 -4.92 -2.91
CA GLY A 102 19.46 -6.10 -3.18
C GLY A 102 20.05 -6.66 -1.88
N CYS A 103 21.38 -6.83 -1.83
CA CYS A 103 22.08 -7.34 -0.63
C CYS A 103 22.40 -6.28 0.45
N ASN A 104 21.97 -5.02 0.27
CA ASN A 104 22.30 -3.94 1.20
C ASN A 104 21.09 -3.48 2.02
N ASN A 105 21.34 -3.05 3.26
CA ASN A 105 20.33 -2.36 4.06
C ASN A 105 20.07 -0.96 3.47
N GLY A 106 18.90 -0.81 2.86
CA GLY A 106 18.37 0.41 2.30
C GLY A 106 17.68 1.31 3.32
N GLY A 107 17.30 0.80 4.49
CA GLY A 107 16.67 1.59 5.54
C GLY A 107 16.05 0.75 6.65
N THR A 108 15.75 1.41 7.76
CA THR A 108 15.03 0.83 8.90
C THR A 108 13.89 1.76 9.32
N PHE A 109 12.80 1.16 9.76
CA PHE A 109 11.63 1.89 10.23
C PHE A 109 10.99 1.19 11.44
N THR A 110 10.31 1.99 12.24
CA THR A 110 9.48 1.55 13.36
C THR A 110 8.02 1.80 13.01
N ILE A 111 7.14 0.97 13.54
CA ILE A 111 5.71 1.00 13.31
C ILE A 111 5.03 1.31 14.65
N GLU A 112 4.01 2.15 14.63
CA GLU A 112 3.19 2.49 15.78
C GLU A 112 1.72 2.28 15.39
N SER A 113 0.98 1.48 16.16
CA SER A 113 -0.46 1.35 16.00
C SER A 113 -1.16 2.61 16.52
N LEU A 114 -1.89 3.31 15.65
CA LEU A 114 -2.68 4.48 16.04
C LEU A 114 -4.10 4.12 16.50
N ASP A 115 -4.58 2.93 16.18
CA ASP A 115 -5.91 2.44 16.58
C ASP A 115 -6.01 2.22 18.11
N GLU A 116 -4.91 1.88 18.79
CA GLU A 116 -4.90 1.64 20.24
C GLU A 116 -4.85 2.92 21.09
N ALA A 117 -4.67 4.09 20.47
CA ALA A 117 -4.60 5.37 21.20
C ALA A 117 -5.96 5.93 21.64
N THR A 118 -7.08 5.33 21.23
CA THR A 118 -8.42 5.66 21.76
C THR A 118 -8.79 4.70 22.89
N GLY A 119 -7.90 4.57 23.89
CA GLY A 119 -8.02 3.56 24.94
C GLY A 119 -7.54 3.97 26.34
N GLY A 120 -7.14 5.23 26.56
CA GLY A 120 -6.82 5.75 27.89
C GLY A 120 -6.53 7.25 27.83
N ALA A 121 -7.02 8.12 28.71
CA ALA A 121 -7.72 8.02 29.98
C ALA A 121 -8.77 9.16 30.00
N ARG A 122 -10.01 8.94 30.45
CA ARG A 122 -10.48 9.07 31.84
C ARG A 122 -9.98 10.32 32.58
#